data_AF-A0A369LYH1-F1
#
_entry.id   AF-A0A369LYH1-F1
#
_cell.length_a   1.000
_cell.length_b   1.000
_cell.length_c   1.000
_cell.angle_alpha   90.00
_cell.angle_beta   90.00
_cell.angle_gamma   90.00
#
_symmetry.space_group_name_H-M   'P 1'
#
loop_
_entity.id
_entity.type
_entity.pdbx_description
1 polymer ?
#
loop_
_entity_poly.entity_id
_entity_poly.type
_entity_poly.pdbx_seq_one_letter_code
_entity_poly.pdbx_strand_id
1 'polypeptide(L)'
;MDTKAIEELIAIMDKAELTALRVDDGETKIELERSHGPLSSSALPLMADRVSALLAGKSEGHEAAAIEDVDKDSLLVRSPMVGMFYLSPSPDEDPFVKVGQEVLSGQTMAIVEAMKMMNEITAPAPGVVVEVLAANGTQVEYDQPLFRIATAEAR
;
A
#
# COMPACT_ATOMS: atom_id res chain seq x y z
N MET A 1 18.54 30.18 0.17
CA MET A 1 18.83 28.73 -0.03
C MET A 1 20.28 28.52 0.31
N ASP A 2 20.54 28.05 1.52
CA ASP A 2 21.79 28.32 2.22
C ASP A 2 22.44 26.98 2.52
N THR A 3 23.45 26.63 1.73
CA THR A 3 24.03 25.27 1.71
C THR A 3 24.52 24.80 3.08
N LYS A 4 25.02 25.72 3.91
CA LYS A 4 25.43 25.46 5.30
C LYS A 4 24.32 24.86 6.15
N ALA A 5 23.09 25.37 6.01
CA ALA A 5 21.95 24.86 6.77
C ALA A 5 21.66 23.40 6.39
N ILE A 6 21.90 23.00 5.13
CA ILE A 6 21.75 21.61 4.67
C ILE A 6 22.89 20.72 5.22
N GLU A 7 24.12 21.22 5.27
CA GLU A 7 25.26 20.52 5.88
C GLU A 7 25.03 20.25 7.37
N GLU A 8 24.53 21.24 8.12
CA GLU A 8 24.12 21.07 9.53
C GLU A 8 22.96 20.07 9.68
N LEU A 9 21.99 20.10 8.76
CA LEU A 9 20.83 19.21 8.77
C LEU A 9 21.22 17.74 8.53
N ILE A 10 22.11 17.49 7.59
CA ILE A 10 22.67 16.15 7.31
C ILE A 10 23.51 15.67 8.51
N ALA A 11 24.30 16.55 9.12
CA ALA A 11 25.05 16.21 10.34
C ALA A 11 24.12 15.87 11.53
N ILE A 12 22.92 16.46 11.59
CA ILE A 12 21.88 16.08 12.57
C ILE A 12 21.28 14.71 12.22
N MET A 13 21.00 14.42 10.94
CA MET A 13 20.53 13.09 10.50
C MET A 13 21.49 11.98 10.88
N ASP A 14 22.78 12.14 10.58
CA ASP A 14 23.81 11.14 10.85
C ASP A 14 24.02 10.95 12.36
N LYS A 15 24.17 12.05 13.11
CA LYS A 15 24.45 12.03 14.56
C LYS A 15 23.30 11.50 15.42
N ALA A 16 22.05 11.74 15.03
CA ALA A 16 20.87 11.12 15.65
C ALA A 16 20.43 9.82 14.93
N GLU A 17 21.15 9.47 13.85
CA GLU A 17 20.95 8.33 12.94
C GLU A 17 19.54 8.19 12.32
N LEU A 18 18.76 9.26 12.26
CA LEU A 18 17.30 9.20 12.08
C LEU A 18 16.88 8.78 10.66
N THR A 19 15.88 7.88 10.55
CA THR A 19 15.47 7.31 9.25
C THR A 19 14.63 8.28 8.42
N ALA A 20 14.07 9.33 9.01
CA ALA A 20 13.49 10.47 8.32
C ALA A 20 13.77 11.77 9.10
N LEU A 21 14.18 12.84 8.41
CA LEU A 21 14.37 14.17 9.02
C LEU A 21 13.61 15.27 8.31
N ARG A 22 13.00 16.11 9.14
CA ARG A 22 12.06 17.19 8.87
C ARG A 22 11.63 17.79 10.28
N VAL A 23 11.51 19.04 10.80
CA VAL A 23 12.07 20.42 10.71
C VAL A 23 11.12 21.64 10.42
N ASP A 24 9.90 21.70 11.01
CA ASP A 24 8.90 22.82 10.88
C ASP A 24 9.35 24.21 11.40
N ASP A 25 9.00 25.28 10.67
CA ASP A 25 9.23 26.70 11.00
C ASP A 25 8.05 27.63 10.55
N GLY A 26 6.80 27.21 10.76
CA GLY A 26 5.61 28.09 10.73
C GLY A 26 5.04 28.47 9.35
N GLU A 27 5.87 28.85 8.38
CA GLU A 27 5.51 28.87 6.94
C GLU A 27 5.82 27.52 6.25
N THR A 28 6.61 26.67 6.90
CA THR A 28 7.13 25.40 6.35
C THR A 28 6.91 24.31 7.38
N LYS A 29 6.18 23.21 7.07
CA LYS A 29 6.12 22.04 7.96
C LYS A 29 7.07 20.94 7.52
N ILE A 30 7.79 20.40 8.50
CA ILE A 30 8.58 19.19 8.36
C ILE A 30 8.61 18.44 9.76
N GLU A 31 8.48 17.09 9.83
CA GLU A 31 8.43 16.20 11.04
C GLU A 31 9.28 14.88 11.03
N LEU A 32 10.09 14.59 12.07
CA LEU A 32 11.19 13.57 12.15
C LEU A 32 10.76 12.16 12.66
N GLU A 33 11.42 11.07 12.22
CA GLU A 33 11.34 9.76 12.93
C GLU A 33 12.56 8.81 12.80
N ARG A 34 12.59 7.78 13.68
CA ARG A 34 13.46 6.59 13.58
C ARG A 34 12.76 5.34 14.13
N SER A 35 12.41 4.41 13.25
CA SER A 35 11.76 3.14 13.62
C SER A 35 12.76 1.97 13.68
N HIS A 36 12.93 1.38 14.88
CA HIS A 36 13.84 0.26 15.14
C HIS A 36 13.10 -1.05 15.45
N GLY A 37 13.13 -2.00 14.51
CA GLY A 37 13.05 -3.45 14.76
C GLY A 37 11.74 -4.06 15.32
N PRO A 38 11.20 -5.15 14.74
CA PRO A 38 9.99 -5.79 15.26
C PRO A 38 10.24 -6.56 16.57
N LEU A 39 9.55 -6.16 17.65
CA LEU A 39 9.54 -6.92 18.91
C LEU A 39 8.56 -8.11 18.85
N SER A 40 9.12 -9.23 18.40
CA SER A 40 8.81 -10.62 18.77
C SER A 40 7.46 -10.92 19.48
N SER A 41 6.57 -11.57 18.74
CA SER A 41 5.86 -12.81 19.12
C SER A 41 5.50 -13.08 20.59
N SER A 42 4.22 -13.34 20.86
CA SER A 42 3.83 -14.48 21.70
C SER A 42 2.55 -15.11 21.19
N ALA A 43 2.47 -16.44 21.21
CA ALA A 43 1.37 -17.21 20.64
C ALA A 43 0.55 -17.92 21.72
N LEU A 44 -0.73 -18.15 21.45
CA LEU A 44 -1.54 -19.18 22.14
C LEU A 44 -2.48 -19.86 21.13
N PRO A 45 -2.31 -21.17 20.84
CA PRO A 45 -3.15 -21.89 19.89
C PRO A 45 -4.25 -22.70 20.59
N LEU A 46 -5.52 -22.46 20.25
CA LEU A 46 -6.65 -23.31 20.67
C LEU A 46 -7.76 -23.41 19.62
N MET A 47 -8.40 -24.59 19.58
CA MET A 47 -9.66 -24.91 18.89
C MET A 47 -9.66 -25.00 17.35
N ALA A 48 -8.64 -25.65 16.79
CA ALA A 48 -8.73 -26.26 15.45
C ALA A 48 -9.44 -27.63 15.48
N ASP A 49 -10.71 -27.67 15.89
CA ASP A 49 -11.61 -28.83 15.75
C ASP A 49 -13.09 -28.37 15.67
N ARG A 50 -13.95 -29.15 14.98
CA ARG A 50 -15.43 -28.99 14.89
C ARG A 50 -16.08 -27.96 13.95
N VAL A 51 -15.47 -27.61 12.80
CA VAL A 51 -16.24 -26.94 11.71
C VAL A 51 -16.02 -27.62 10.35
N SER A 52 -16.50 -28.86 10.22
CA SER A 52 -16.47 -29.60 8.93
C SER A 52 -17.68 -30.53 8.73
N ALA A 53 -18.80 -30.28 9.42
CA ALA A 53 -19.93 -31.21 9.50
C ALA A 53 -21.33 -30.58 9.42
N LEU A 54 -21.48 -29.34 8.91
CA LEU A 54 -22.80 -28.73 8.73
C LEU A 54 -22.88 -27.73 7.55
N LEU A 55 -22.82 -28.24 6.31
CA LEU A 55 -23.25 -27.49 5.13
C LEU A 55 -24.78 -27.35 5.14
N ALA A 56 -25.31 -26.27 5.73
CA ALA A 56 -26.72 -25.86 5.59
C ALA A 56 -26.97 -24.40 6.05
N GLY A 57 -26.15 -23.43 5.62
CA GLY A 57 -26.29 -22.02 6.05
C GLY A 57 -25.88 -21.02 4.97
N LYS A 58 -26.85 -20.31 4.39
CA LYS A 58 -26.63 -19.34 3.30
C LYS A 58 -26.21 -17.97 3.84
N SER A 59 -24.95 -17.59 3.60
CA SER A 59 -24.56 -16.20 3.36
C SER A 59 -23.28 -16.19 2.53
N GLU A 60 -23.25 -15.37 1.47
CA GLU A 60 -21.98 -15.00 0.84
C GLU A 60 -21.21 -14.07 1.80
N GLY A 61 -19.89 -14.23 1.87
CA GLY A 61 -19.07 -13.58 2.89
C GLY A 61 -17.58 -13.84 2.68
N HIS A 62 -16.98 -13.02 1.81
CA HIS A 62 -15.54 -12.81 1.62
C HIS A 62 -14.61 -14.01 1.93
N GLU A 63 -14.35 -14.83 0.92
CA GLU A 63 -13.24 -15.78 0.95
C GLU A 63 -11.93 -14.98 0.85
N ALA A 64 -11.36 -14.62 2.01
CA ALA A 64 -10.06 -13.99 2.13
C ALA A 64 -8.96 -15.02 1.79
N ALA A 65 -8.81 -15.28 0.49
CA ALA A 65 -7.78 -16.15 -0.06
C ALA A 65 -6.40 -15.55 0.25
N ALA A 66 -5.76 -16.07 1.30
CA ALA A 66 -4.39 -15.74 1.66
C ALA A 66 -3.42 -16.29 0.60
N ILE A 67 -3.26 -15.52 -0.48
CA ILE A 67 -2.27 -15.76 -1.54
C ILE A 67 -0.88 -15.32 -1.07
N GLU A 68 -0.38 -16.00 -0.03
CA GLU A 68 1.03 -16.00 0.39
C GLU A 68 1.89 -16.74 -0.64
N ASP A 69 1.90 -16.25 -1.88
CA ASP A 69 3.01 -16.48 -2.80
C ASP A 69 3.80 -15.18 -2.91
N VAL A 70 4.79 -15.06 -2.02
CA VAL A 70 5.80 -14.01 -2.06
C VAL A 70 6.90 -14.47 -3.02
N ASP A 71 6.58 -14.42 -4.31
CA ASP A 71 7.55 -14.09 -5.34
C ASP A 71 8.34 -12.89 -4.80
N LYS A 72 9.65 -13.08 -4.55
CA LYS A 72 10.52 -12.10 -3.88
C LYS A 72 10.66 -10.78 -4.65
N ASP A 73 10.26 -10.83 -5.90
CA ASP A 73 10.35 -9.78 -6.91
C ASP A 73 8.96 -9.12 -7.13
N SER A 74 7.99 -9.40 -6.25
CA SER A 74 6.62 -8.85 -6.29
C SER A 74 6.28 -8.01 -5.05
N LEU A 75 5.62 -6.88 -5.30
CA LEU A 75 5.23 -5.89 -4.30
C LEU A 75 3.71 -5.66 -4.34
N LEU A 76 3.07 -5.66 -3.17
CA LEU A 76 1.64 -5.40 -3.04
C LEU A 76 1.37 -3.91 -2.82
N VAL A 77 0.59 -3.30 -3.71
CA VAL A 77 0.03 -1.96 -3.52
C VAL A 77 -1.27 -2.08 -2.74
N ARG A 78 -1.37 -1.40 -1.59
CA ARG A 78 -2.48 -1.52 -0.64
C ARG A 78 -3.27 -0.21 -0.53
N SER A 79 -4.53 -0.30 -0.09
CA SER A 79 -5.37 0.89 0.12
C SER A 79 -4.93 1.66 1.38
N PRO A 80 -4.62 2.97 1.28
CA PRO A 80 -4.28 3.80 2.44
C PRO A 80 -5.53 4.23 3.24
N MET A 81 -6.74 3.85 2.81
CA MET A 81 -8.01 4.29 3.41
C MET A 81 -9.16 3.32 3.10
N VAL A 82 -10.30 3.51 3.79
CA VAL A 82 -11.57 2.83 3.47
C VAL A 82 -12.35 3.66 2.45
N GLY A 83 -12.87 3.04 1.39
CA GLY A 83 -13.62 3.74 0.34
C GLY A 83 -14.10 2.84 -0.79
N MET A 84 -14.53 3.42 -1.91
CA MET A 84 -14.91 2.70 -3.14
C MET A 84 -13.76 2.73 -4.15
N PHE A 85 -13.29 1.57 -4.59
CA PHE A 85 -12.15 1.43 -5.51
C PHE A 85 -12.58 1.50 -6.98
N TYR A 86 -11.92 2.35 -7.78
CA TYR A 86 -12.15 2.48 -9.22
C TYR A 86 -10.84 2.45 -10.01
N LEU A 87 -10.85 1.70 -11.12
CA LEU A 87 -9.72 1.56 -12.05
C LEU A 87 -9.63 2.67 -13.10
N SER A 88 -10.72 3.41 -13.32
CA SER A 88 -10.81 4.54 -14.27
C SER A 88 -11.13 5.85 -13.54
N PRO A 89 -10.74 7.02 -14.08
CA PRO A 89 -11.14 8.32 -13.53
C PRO A 89 -12.65 8.58 -13.64
N SER A 90 -13.28 8.06 -14.70
CA SER A 90 -14.73 8.12 -14.96
C SER A 90 -15.24 6.75 -15.45
N PRO A 91 -16.53 6.41 -15.31
CA PRO A 91 -17.07 5.13 -15.80
C PRO A 91 -17.00 4.95 -17.32
N ASP A 92 -16.90 6.05 -18.08
CA ASP A 92 -16.79 6.07 -19.55
C ASP A 92 -15.33 6.18 -20.05
N GLU A 93 -14.33 6.19 -19.16
CA GLU A 93 -12.91 6.35 -19.48
C GLU A 93 -12.10 5.04 -19.34
N ASP A 94 -11.02 4.94 -20.11
CA ASP A 94 -10.02 3.87 -19.99
C ASP A 94 -9.41 3.81 -18.57
N PRO A 95 -9.06 2.62 -18.06
CA PRO A 95 -8.44 2.48 -16.75
C PRO A 95 -7.01 3.05 -16.74
N PHE A 96 -6.59 3.63 -15.62
CA PHE A 96 -5.27 4.25 -15.44
C PHE A 96 -4.12 3.30 -15.78
N VAL A 97 -4.25 2.02 -15.41
CA VAL A 97 -3.30 0.95 -15.71
C VAL A 97 -4.01 -0.34 -16.12
N LYS A 98 -3.31 -1.17 -16.90
CA LYS A 98 -3.78 -2.48 -17.36
C LYS A 98 -2.77 -3.57 -16.95
N VAL A 99 -3.23 -4.80 -16.76
CA VAL A 99 -2.34 -5.94 -16.45
C VAL A 99 -1.34 -6.13 -17.60
N GLY A 100 -0.07 -6.32 -17.26
CA GLY A 100 1.06 -6.36 -18.19
C GLY A 100 1.67 -5.00 -18.54
N GLN A 101 1.16 -3.89 -18.00
CA GLN A 101 1.69 -2.54 -18.23
C GLN A 101 2.83 -2.19 -17.27
N GLU A 102 3.88 -1.55 -17.80
CA GLU A 102 4.93 -0.92 -17.00
C GLU A 102 4.42 0.36 -16.31
N VAL A 103 4.76 0.53 -15.03
CA VAL A 103 4.43 1.68 -14.19
C VAL A 103 5.68 2.28 -13.56
N LEU A 104 5.68 3.60 -13.37
CA LEU A 104 6.74 4.35 -12.67
C LEU A 104 6.34 4.67 -11.23
N SER A 105 7.32 4.83 -10.32
CA SER A 105 7.05 5.32 -8.97
C SER A 105 6.33 6.67 -9.02
N GLY A 106 5.25 6.82 -8.25
CA GLY A 106 4.35 7.98 -8.25
C GLY A 106 3.27 7.98 -9.33
N GLN A 107 3.24 7.01 -10.26
CA GLN A 107 2.19 6.94 -11.30
C GLN A 107 0.85 6.46 -10.72
N THR A 108 -0.23 7.18 -11.00
CA THR A 108 -1.60 6.80 -10.60
C THR A 108 -2.03 5.49 -11.28
N MET A 109 -2.56 4.56 -10.47
CA MET A 109 -3.02 3.23 -10.85
C MET A 109 -4.53 3.05 -10.67
N ALA A 110 -5.12 3.77 -9.73
CA ALA A 110 -6.55 3.73 -9.39
C ALA A 110 -6.92 4.98 -8.59
N ILE A 111 -8.21 5.13 -8.30
CA ILE A 111 -8.72 6.04 -7.27
C ILE A 111 -9.53 5.28 -6.23
N VAL A 112 -9.53 5.78 -4.99
CA VAL A 112 -10.44 5.36 -3.93
C VAL A 112 -11.32 6.54 -3.53
N GLU A 113 -12.62 6.45 -3.77
CA GLU A 113 -13.58 7.44 -3.30
C GLU A 113 -13.78 7.27 -1.79
N ALA A 114 -13.35 8.25 -1.00
CA ALA A 114 -13.62 8.35 0.42
C ALA A 114 -14.25 9.72 0.72
N MET A 115 -15.44 9.72 1.34
CA MET A 115 -16.18 10.95 1.70
C MET A 115 -16.40 11.92 0.51
N LYS A 116 -16.62 11.40 -0.71
CA LYS A 116 -16.70 12.15 -1.99
C LYS A 116 -15.41 12.80 -2.49
N MET A 117 -14.26 12.49 -1.88
CA MET A 117 -12.95 12.83 -2.46
C MET A 117 -12.41 11.62 -3.22
N MET A 118 -11.96 11.83 -4.45
CA MET A 118 -11.28 10.82 -5.26
C MET A 118 -9.80 10.86 -4.92
N ASN A 119 -9.31 9.87 -4.17
CA ASN A 119 -7.94 9.84 -3.70
C ASN A 119 -7.11 8.92 -4.61
N GLU A 120 -6.05 9.45 -5.21
CA GLU A 120 -5.20 8.69 -6.13
C GLU A 120 -4.38 7.62 -5.40
N ILE A 121 -4.41 6.40 -5.94
CA ILE A 121 -3.56 5.28 -5.54
C ILE A 121 -2.40 5.23 -6.53
N THR A 122 -1.19 5.50 -6.07
CA THR A 122 0.01 5.56 -6.90
C THR A 122 0.92 4.35 -6.70
N ALA A 123 1.70 4.00 -7.73
CA ALA A 123 2.70 2.95 -7.64
C ALA A 123 3.85 3.39 -6.71
N PRO A 124 4.21 2.63 -5.66
CA PRO A 124 5.29 3.00 -4.74
C PRO A 124 6.69 2.87 -5.39
N ALA A 125 6.85 1.92 -6.32
CA ALA A 125 8.11 1.59 -6.99
C ALA A 125 7.85 1.37 -8.50
N PRO A 126 8.87 1.51 -9.37
CA PRO A 126 8.74 1.14 -10.77
C PRO A 126 8.63 -0.38 -10.94
N GLY A 127 7.81 -0.83 -11.87
CA GLY A 127 7.54 -2.26 -12.09
C GLY A 127 6.51 -2.54 -13.17
N VAL A 128 6.05 -3.79 -13.25
CA VAL A 128 4.97 -4.23 -14.17
C VAL A 128 3.74 -4.64 -13.36
N VAL A 129 2.54 -4.19 -13.75
CA VAL A 129 1.29 -4.63 -13.12
C VAL A 129 1.02 -6.10 -13.44
N VAL A 130 1.19 -6.98 -12.45
CA VAL A 130 0.96 -8.42 -12.58
C VAL A 130 -0.52 -8.75 -12.43
N GLU A 131 -1.20 -8.10 -11.49
CA GLU A 131 -2.56 -8.46 -11.09
C GLU A 131 -3.30 -7.28 -10.44
N VAL A 132 -4.62 -7.24 -10.61
CA VAL A 132 -5.53 -6.38 -9.86
C VAL A 132 -6.29 -7.26 -8.85
N LEU A 133 -6.15 -6.96 -7.57
CA LEU A 133 -6.65 -7.78 -6.46
C LEU A 133 -8.01 -7.30 -5.94
N ALA A 134 -8.38 -6.05 -6.20
CA ALA A 134 -9.69 -5.47 -5.88
C ALA A 134 -10.56 -5.32 -7.13
N ALA A 135 -11.87 -5.54 -6.99
CA ALA A 135 -12.81 -5.41 -8.11
C ALA A 135 -13.25 -3.95 -8.30
N ASN A 136 -13.31 -3.49 -9.56
CA ASN A 136 -13.75 -2.15 -9.91
C ASN A 136 -15.19 -1.88 -9.43
N GLY A 137 -15.40 -0.77 -8.73
CA GLY A 137 -16.69 -0.40 -8.15
C GLY A 137 -17.07 -1.19 -6.89
N THR A 138 -16.10 -1.75 -6.17
CA THR A 138 -16.33 -2.40 -4.86
C THR A 138 -15.74 -1.58 -3.71
N GLN A 139 -16.29 -1.79 -2.51
CA GLN A 139 -15.77 -1.20 -1.28
C GLN A 139 -14.47 -1.91 -0.87
N VAL A 140 -13.47 -1.13 -0.50
CA VAL A 140 -12.17 -1.60 0.00
C VAL A 140 -11.88 -1.04 1.39
N GLU A 141 -11.14 -1.82 2.18
CA GLU A 141 -10.75 -1.49 3.55
C GLU A 141 -9.31 -0.96 3.64
N TYR A 142 -8.94 -0.41 4.81
CA TYR A 142 -7.57 0.03 5.08
C TYR A 142 -6.58 -1.15 5.03
N ASP A 143 -5.41 -0.93 4.43
CA ASP A 143 -4.35 -1.92 4.19
C ASP A 143 -4.74 -3.11 3.27
N GLN A 144 -5.95 -3.11 2.71
CA GLN A 144 -6.38 -4.14 1.74
C GLN A 144 -5.52 -4.09 0.47
N PRO A 145 -4.98 -5.23 -0.01
CA PRO A 145 -4.29 -5.30 -1.31
C PRO A 145 -5.19 -4.91 -2.48
N LEU A 146 -4.70 -4.02 -3.34
CA LEU A 146 -5.38 -3.52 -4.54
C LEU A 146 -4.71 -4.01 -5.83
N PHE A 147 -3.37 -4.05 -5.85
CA PHE A 147 -2.58 -4.53 -6.99
C PHE A 147 -1.37 -5.35 -6.54
N ARG A 148 -0.89 -6.21 -7.45
CA ARG A 148 0.44 -6.84 -7.40
C ARG A 148 1.28 -6.25 -8.53
N ILE A 149 2.45 -5.69 -8.22
CA ILE A 149 3.44 -5.24 -9.22
C ILE A 149 4.74 -6.04 -9.10
N ALA A 150 5.34 -6.44 -10.21
CA ALA A 150 6.68 -7.04 -10.22
C ALA A 150 7.72 -5.91 -10.32
N THR A 151 8.62 -5.79 -9.34
CA THR A 151 9.63 -4.73 -9.29
C THR A 151 10.91 -5.16 -10.02
N ALA A 152 11.60 -4.19 -10.63
CA ALA A 152 12.75 -4.47 -11.50
C ALA A 152 14.11 -4.61 -10.76
N GLU A 153 14.11 -4.74 -9.43
CA GLU A 153 15.34 -4.74 -8.61
C GLU A 153 16.16 -6.05 -8.70
N ALA A 154 15.62 -7.09 -9.34
CA ALA A 154 16.25 -8.40 -9.49
C ALA A 154 16.81 -8.66 -10.90
N ARG A 155 17.80 -7.86 -11.34
CA ARG A 155 18.52 -8.12 -12.60
C ARG A 155 19.98 -7.66 -12.64
#